data_AF-A0A7W9V167-F1
#
_entry.id   AF-A0A7W9V167-F1
#
_cell.length_a   1.000
_cell.length_b   1.000
_cell.length_c   1.000
_cell.angle_alpha   90.00
_cell.angle_beta   90.00
_cell.angle_gamma   90.00
#
_symmetry.space_group_name_H-M   'P 1'
#
loop_
_entity.id
_entity.type
_entity.pdbx_description
1 polymer ?
#
loop_
_entity_poly.entity_id
_entity_poly.type
_entity_poly.pdbx_seq_one_letter_code
_entity_poly.pdbx_strand_id
1 'polypeptide(L)'
;MEAPLYPDFPPDSSTPCGGQPAFWVGPRHLAGDDGCLYDVVADTLAGLGWTSLTIVRGRHEPHEAPEDCQVLRSTVLHISPDALRWAQWCLADEPFHLGELPIAWQVSARAEASSPLAQWSAYFTRDVPGEAVADFLLALDASDQPAVLYAGPELVLDAVCAHGWFRDTDQPQVAATDPTFTSHISLGEVPPLIQDADPRALIAEEDERGLAGWQAWAEPVLGAPYLWAASFAASIPHDLVATFAASLSSTAPVLRRVLPEATQERLLRAPAT
;
A
#
# COMPACT_ATOMS: atom_id res chain seq x y z
N MET A 1 -24.69 -32.23 25.93
CA MET A 1 -23.35 -32.68 25.53
C MET A 1 -23.35 -32.59 24.00
N GLU A 2 -23.03 -31.41 23.49
CA GLU A 2 -23.11 -31.05 22.07
C GLU A 2 -21.80 -31.48 21.38
N ALA A 3 -21.93 -32.03 20.17
CA ALA A 3 -20.84 -32.58 19.40
C ALA A 3 -20.00 -31.47 18.72
N PRO A 4 -18.68 -31.65 18.55
CA PRO A 4 -17.87 -30.70 17.80
C PRO A 4 -18.21 -30.80 16.29
N LEU A 5 -18.68 -29.70 15.74
CA LEU A 5 -18.87 -29.50 14.30
C LEU A 5 -17.54 -29.08 13.67
N TYR A 6 -16.66 -30.02 13.34
CA TYR A 6 -15.70 -29.94 12.22
C TYR A 6 -15.03 -31.32 12.08
N PRO A 7 -15.16 -32.01 10.93
CA PRO A 7 -14.27 -33.14 10.64
C PRO A 7 -12.93 -32.58 10.16
N ASP A 8 -11.87 -32.91 10.89
CA ASP A 8 -10.49 -32.78 10.41
C ASP A 8 -10.37 -33.56 9.08
N PHE A 9 -10.14 -32.84 7.99
CA PHE A 9 -9.87 -33.47 6.70
C PHE A 9 -8.47 -34.11 6.75
N PRO A 10 -8.33 -35.43 6.48
CA PRO A 10 -7.01 -36.02 6.33
C PRO A 10 -6.37 -35.50 5.02
N PRO A 11 -5.04 -35.31 4.99
CA PRO A 11 -4.38 -34.87 3.77
C PRO A 11 -4.45 -36.00 2.73
N ASP A 12 -5.20 -35.76 1.65
CA ASP A 12 -5.23 -36.64 0.50
C ASP A 12 -3.85 -36.63 -0.18
N SER A 13 -3.15 -37.74 -0.04
CA SER A 13 -1.81 -37.97 -0.57
C SER A 13 -1.88 -38.39 -2.04
N SER A 14 -2.36 -37.50 -2.93
CA SER A 14 -2.22 -37.70 -4.37
C SER A 14 -2.40 -36.42 -5.21
N THR A 15 -1.49 -35.45 -5.06
CA THR A 15 -1.32 -34.37 -6.05
C THR A 15 0.16 -34.23 -6.42
N PRO A 16 0.54 -34.31 -7.71
CA PRO A 16 1.91 -34.10 -8.12
C PRO A 16 2.27 -32.61 -8.04
N CYS A 17 3.41 -32.32 -7.40
CA CYS A 17 4.18 -31.07 -7.43
C CYS A 17 3.59 -29.82 -6.74
N GLY A 18 3.64 -29.80 -5.41
CA GLY A 18 4.24 -28.68 -4.66
C GLY A 18 3.62 -27.28 -4.71
N GLY A 19 2.35 -27.12 -5.10
CA GLY A 19 1.62 -25.87 -4.92
C GLY A 19 0.97 -25.81 -3.55
N GLN A 20 1.28 -24.80 -2.73
CA GLN A 20 0.47 -24.51 -1.54
C GLN A 20 -0.99 -24.28 -1.97
N PRO A 21 -1.99 -24.81 -1.22
CA PRO A 21 -3.39 -24.59 -1.55
C PRO A 21 -3.69 -23.09 -1.55
N ALA A 22 -4.40 -22.63 -2.59
CA ALA A 22 -4.84 -21.25 -2.68
C ALA A 22 -6.28 -21.12 -2.18
N PHE A 23 -6.59 -19.97 -1.59
CA PHE A 23 -7.88 -19.67 -0.99
C PHE A 23 -8.43 -18.37 -1.56
N TRP A 24 -9.71 -18.35 -1.88
CA TRP A 24 -10.48 -17.12 -2.03
C TRP A 24 -10.77 -16.58 -0.62
N VAL A 25 -10.27 -15.38 -0.32
CA VAL A 25 -10.40 -14.77 1.00
C VAL A 25 -10.97 -13.36 0.98
N GLY A 26 -11.68 -13.00 2.04
CA GLY A 26 -12.16 -11.63 2.25
C GLY A 26 -12.41 -11.35 3.73
N PRO A 27 -12.49 -10.06 4.14
CA PRO A 27 -12.38 -8.88 3.28
C PRO A 27 -10.94 -8.55 2.86
N ARG A 28 -10.76 -7.90 1.70
CA ARG A 28 -9.45 -7.66 1.08
C ARG A 28 -8.48 -6.92 1.99
N HIS A 29 -8.93 -5.89 2.70
CA HIS A 29 -8.11 -5.10 3.62
C HIS A 29 -7.52 -5.91 4.80
N LEU A 30 -8.02 -7.12 5.09
CA LEU A 30 -7.45 -8.02 6.10
C LEU A 30 -6.69 -9.21 5.51
N ALA A 31 -6.78 -9.43 4.20
CA ALA A 31 -6.16 -10.57 3.53
C ALA A 31 -4.63 -10.44 3.40
N GLY A 32 -4.09 -9.24 3.66
CA GLY A 32 -2.68 -8.91 3.51
C GLY A 32 -2.15 -9.17 2.10
N ASP A 33 -0.82 -9.26 2.00
CA ASP A 33 -0.09 -9.81 0.87
C ASP A 33 0.38 -11.24 1.19
N ASP A 34 0.38 -12.15 0.22
CA ASP A 34 0.90 -13.52 0.40
C ASP A 34 2.40 -13.64 0.05
N GLY A 35 3.14 -12.54 0.19
CA GLY A 35 4.55 -12.42 -0.16
C GLY A 35 4.80 -12.10 -1.64
N CYS A 36 3.75 -11.82 -2.39
CA CYS A 36 3.77 -11.58 -3.83
C CYS A 36 3.59 -10.10 -4.21
N LEU A 37 3.61 -9.15 -3.26
CA LEU A 37 3.34 -7.73 -3.52
C LEU A 37 4.26 -7.17 -4.60
N TYR A 38 5.56 -7.51 -4.54
CA TYR A 38 6.50 -7.09 -5.57
C TYR A 38 6.10 -7.64 -6.94
N ASP A 39 5.84 -8.94 -7.04
CA ASP A 39 5.53 -9.60 -8.31
C ASP A 39 4.23 -9.05 -8.92
N VAL A 40 3.17 -8.92 -8.11
CA VAL A 40 1.87 -8.36 -8.54
C VAL A 40 2.04 -6.94 -9.09
N VAL A 41 2.77 -6.10 -8.37
CA VAL A 41 2.99 -4.70 -8.78
C VAL A 41 3.93 -4.63 -9.99
N ALA A 42 5.03 -5.38 -9.99
CA ALA A 42 6.01 -5.39 -11.08
C ALA A 42 5.38 -5.92 -12.38
N ASP A 43 4.56 -6.97 -12.32
CA ASP A 43 3.83 -7.51 -13.46
C ASP A 43 2.81 -6.50 -14.01
N THR A 44 2.12 -5.77 -13.12
CA THR A 44 1.20 -4.69 -13.52
C THR A 44 1.97 -3.59 -14.26
N LEU A 45 3.08 -3.12 -13.70
CA LEU A 45 3.92 -2.09 -14.32
C LEU A 45 4.53 -2.54 -15.65
N ALA A 46 4.97 -3.79 -15.74
CA ALA A 46 5.46 -4.38 -16.99
C ALA A 46 4.36 -4.47 -18.05
N GLY A 47 3.13 -4.85 -17.65
CA GLY A 47 1.95 -4.86 -18.53
C GLY A 47 1.57 -3.48 -19.07
N LEU A 48 1.84 -2.42 -18.30
CA LEU A 48 1.68 -1.02 -18.70
C LEU A 48 2.85 -0.50 -19.56
N GLY A 49 3.88 -1.32 -19.79
CA GLY A 49 5.06 -0.94 -20.58
C GLY A 49 6.06 -0.05 -19.83
N TRP A 50 6.00 0.00 -18.49
CA TRP A 50 6.99 0.72 -17.70
C TRP A 50 8.33 0.02 -17.77
N THR A 51 9.40 0.81 -17.86
CA THR A 51 10.77 0.29 -17.92
C THR A 51 11.29 0.07 -16.51
N SER A 52 11.79 -1.14 -16.22
CA SER A 52 12.42 -1.47 -14.94
C SER A 52 13.95 -1.32 -15.03
N LEU A 53 14.53 -0.72 -14.00
CA LEU A 53 15.96 -0.55 -13.77
C LEU A 53 16.31 -1.06 -12.38
N THR A 54 17.17 -2.07 -12.31
CA THR A 54 17.76 -2.51 -11.04
C THR A 54 19.00 -1.67 -10.74
N ILE A 55 18.98 -0.97 -9.61
CA ILE A 55 20.10 -0.21 -9.09
C ILE A 55 20.66 -0.99 -7.89
N VAL A 56 21.90 -1.45 -8.03
CA VAL A 56 22.64 -2.07 -6.92
C VAL A 56 23.64 -1.03 -6.42
N ARG A 57 23.40 -0.50 -5.23
CA ARG A 57 24.29 0.48 -4.58
C ARG A 57 24.97 -0.18 -3.39
N GLY A 58 26.25 -0.51 -3.51
CA GLY A 58 27.07 -0.96 -2.38
C GLY A 58 28.46 -1.41 -2.83
N ARG A 59 29.48 -0.99 -2.08
CA ARG A 59 30.81 -1.61 -2.06
C ARG A 59 30.96 -2.20 -0.67
N HIS A 60 30.86 -3.52 -0.54
CA HIS A 60 31.15 -4.20 0.71
C HIS A 60 32.66 -4.53 0.74
N GLU A 61 33.46 -3.74 1.45
CA GLU A 61 34.84 -4.13 1.75
C GLU A 61 34.86 -4.99 3.02
N PRO A 62 35.48 -6.20 2.99
CA PRO A 62 35.36 -7.18 4.08
C PRO A 62 35.97 -6.74 5.42
N HIS A 63 36.55 -5.54 5.54
CA HIS A 63 37.20 -5.01 6.75
C HIS A 63 36.73 -3.58 7.13
N GLU A 64 35.61 -3.09 6.55
CA GLU A 64 35.03 -1.81 6.97
C GLU A 64 34.48 -1.90 8.40
N ALA A 65 34.65 -0.82 9.17
CA ALA A 65 33.99 -0.68 10.46
C ALA A 65 32.47 -0.65 10.23
N PRO A 66 31.63 -1.10 11.19
CA PRO A 66 30.17 -1.13 11.03
C PRO A 66 29.56 0.22 10.64
N GLU A 67 30.21 1.31 11.06
CA GLU A 67 29.88 2.70 10.77
C GLU A 67 30.29 3.19 9.37
N ASP A 68 31.19 2.46 8.69
CA ASP A 68 31.66 2.74 7.32
C ASP A 68 31.07 1.77 6.28
N CYS A 69 30.44 0.67 6.72
CA CYS A 69 29.84 -0.34 5.84
C CYS A 69 28.82 0.29 4.87
N GLN A 70 29.18 0.37 3.58
CA GLN A 70 28.21 0.73 2.55
C GLN A 70 27.27 -0.45 2.27
N VAL A 71 26.10 -0.38 2.88
CA VAL A 71 24.95 -1.28 2.71
C VAL A 71 24.60 -1.48 1.23
N LEU A 72 24.46 -2.75 0.81
CA LEU A 72 24.11 -3.12 -0.57
C LEU A 72 22.61 -2.90 -0.84
N ARG A 73 22.22 -1.67 -1.11
CA ARG A 73 20.83 -1.32 -1.45
C ARG A 73 20.53 -1.78 -2.89
N SER A 74 19.80 -2.88 -3.02
CA SER A 74 19.21 -3.30 -4.29
C SER A 74 17.83 -2.66 -4.40
N THR A 75 17.74 -1.59 -5.17
CA THR A 75 16.49 -0.90 -5.46
C THR A 75 16.04 -1.27 -6.87
N VAL A 76 14.75 -1.54 -7.04
CA VAL A 76 14.17 -1.67 -8.39
C VAL A 76 13.33 -0.43 -8.66
N LEU A 77 13.70 0.29 -9.71
CA LEU A 77 13.02 1.50 -10.16
C LEU A 77 12.26 1.21 -11.45
N HIS A 78 10.95 1.44 -11.45
CA HIS A 78 10.10 1.38 -12.61
C HIS A 78 9.76 2.79 -13.06
N ILE A 79 9.93 3.10 -14.35
CA ILE A 79 9.71 4.42 -14.93
C ILE A 79 8.68 4.29 -16.05
N SER A 80 7.64 5.12 -15.99
CA SER A 80 6.63 5.23 -17.04
C SER A 80 7.22 5.66 -18.40
N PRO A 81 6.58 5.32 -19.53
CA PRO A 81 7.09 5.65 -20.88
C PRO A 81 7.32 7.15 -21.14
N ASP A 82 6.52 8.02 -20.53
CA ASP A 82 6.66 9.49 -20.62
C ASP A 82 7.60 10.09 -19.56
N ALA A 83 8.15 9.23 -18.68
CA ALA A 83 9.00 9.57 -17.56
C ALA A 83 8.38 10.56 -16.56
N LEU A 84 7.05 10.71 -16.51
CA LEU A 84 6.37 11.59 -15.54
C LEU A 84 6.06 10.87 -14.22
N ARG A 85 6.10 9.55 -14.20
CA ARG A 85 5.81 8.70 -13.04
C ARG A 85 6.91 7.68 -12.83
N TRP A 86 7.16 7.35 -11.58
CA TRP A 86 8.02 6.24 -11.22
C TRP A 86 7.54 5.53 -9.96
N ALA A 87 7.87 4.25 -9.86
CA ALA A 87 7.61 3.40 -8.71
C ALA A 87 8.90 2.71 -8.31
N GLN A 88 9.22 2.73 -7.04
CA GLN A 88 10.48 2.24 -6.49
C GLN A 88 10.20 1.18 -5.43
N TRP A 89 10.75 -0.01 -5.63
CA TRP A 89 10.79 -1.06 -4.62
C TRP A 89 12.01 -0.86 -3.71
N CYS A 90 11.73 -0.68 -2.42
CA CYS A 90 12.66 -0.25 -1.39
C CYS A 90 12.70 -1.25 -0.22
N LEU A 91 13.07 -2.51 -0.45
CA LEU A 91 13.52 -3.37 0.66
C LEU A 91 14.99 -3.04 0.97
N ALA A 92 15.21 -1.87 1.57
CA ALA A 92 16.52 -1.45 2.02
C ALA A 92 16.89 -2.18 3.32
N ASP A 93 18.19 -2.42 3.56
CA ASP A 93 18.65 -2.94 4.86
C ASP A 93 18.43 -1.91 6.00
N GLU A 94 18.15 -0.65 5.65
CA GLU A 94 17.66 0.40 6.55
C GLU A 94 16.34 0.97 6.01
N PRO A 95 15.20 0.33 6.31
CA PRO A 95 13.91 0.79 5.82
C PRO A 95 13.44 2.04 6.56
N PHE A 96 12.79 2.95 5.84
CA PHE A 96 11.93 3.95 6.47
C PHE A 96 10.65 3.27 6.93
N HIS A 97 10.13 3.69 8.09
CA HIS A 97 8.98 3.05 8.71
C HIS A 97 7.74 3.94 8.61
N LEU A 98 6.60 3.30 8.37
CA LEU A 98 5.27 3.88 8.48
C LEU A 98 4.50 3.05 9.51
N GLY A 99 4.26 3.61 10.70
CA GLY A 99 3.63 2.88 11.80
C GLY A 99 4.43 1.64 12.22
N GLU A 100 5.74 1.78 12.43
CA GLU A 100 6.67 0.69 12.76
C GLU A 100 6.82 -0.41 11.69
N LEU A 101 6.19 -0.26 10.51
CA LEU A 101 6.33 -1.19 9.39
C LEU A 101 7.26 -0.65 8.32
N PRO A 102 8.16 -1.47 7.75
CA PRO A 102 9.05 -1.04 6.68
C PRO A 102 8.27 -0.74 5.40
N ILE A 103 8.57 0.41 4.81
CA ILE A 103 8.06 0.79 3.49
C ILE A 103 8.67 -0.14 2.45
N ALA A 104 7.83 -0.69 1.58
CA ALA A 104 8.22 -1.59 0.51
C ALA A 104 8.14 -0.91 -0.87
N TRP A 105 7.10 -0.12 -1.12
CA TRP A 105 6.93 0.65 -2.36
C TRP A 105 6.88 2.15 -2.07
N GLN A 106 7.56 2.92 -2.91
CA GLN A 106 7.37 4.36 -3.08
C GLN A 106 6.93 4.65 -4.51
N VAL A 107 5.81 5.32 -4.69
CA VAL A 107 5.33 5.80 -6.00
C VAL A 107 5.39 7.31 -6.01
N SER A 108 5.73 7.92 -7.14
CA SER A 108 5.84 9.37 -7.25
C SER A 108 5.53 9.81 -8.67
N ALA A 109 5.01 11.02 -8.81
CA ALA A 109 4.79 11.64 -10.11
C ALA A 109 5.20 13.11 -10.12
N ARG A 110 5.46 13.64 -11.30
CA ARG A 110 5.82 15.04 -11.57
C ARG A 110 4.99 15.60 -12.71
N ALA A 111 4.80 16.92 -12.70
CA ALA A 111 4.04 17.61 -13.74
C ALA A 111 4.80 17.71 -15.07
N GLU A 112 6.13 17.86 -15.00
CA GLU A 112 6.97 18.11 -16.17
C GLU A 112 8.22 17.23 -16.15
N ALA A 113 8.60 16.69 -17.32
CA ALA A 113 9.79 15.84 -17.44
C ALA A 113 11.11 16.60 -17.15
N SER A 114 11.11 17.92 -17.29
CA SER A 114 12.22 18.81 -16.95
C SER A 114 12.39 19.02 -15.44
N SER A 115 11.35 18.81 -14.64
CA SER A 115 11.43 18.95 -13.18
C SER A 115 12.12 17.73 -12.58
N PRO A 116 13.21 17.89 -11.80
CA PRO A 116 13.85 16.77 -11.13
C PRO A 116 13.08 16.32 -9.87
N LEU A 117 12.06 17.07 -9.43
CA LEU A 117 11.35 16.84 -8.19
C LEU A 117 9.99 16.17 -8.44
N ALA A 118 9.63 15.24 -7.56
CA ALA A 118 8.27 14.72 -7.47
C ALA A 118 7.33 15.82 -6.99
N GLN A 119 6.15 15.93 -7.61
CA GLN A 119 5.08 16.80 -7.13
C GLN A 119 4.42 16.23 -5.87
N TRP A 120 4.30 14.91 -5.81
CA TRP A 120 3.76 14.16 -4.68
C TRP A 120 4.37 12.76 -4.67
N SER A 121 4.28 12.09 -3.53
CA SER A 121 4.60 10.67 -3.42
C SER A 121 3.57 9.90 -2.58
N ALA A 122 3.55 8.59 -2.79
CA ALA A 122 2.75 7.62 -2.05
C ALA A 122 3.65 6.49 -1.58
N TYR A 123 3.40 5.99 -0.37
CA TYR A 123 4.24 4.97 0.27
C TYR A 123 3.37 3.84 0.78
N PHE A 124 3.86 2.61 0.60
CA PHE A 124 3.14 1.41 0.95
C PHE A 124 4.06 0.42 1.67
N THR A 125 3.59 -0.13 2.79
CA THR A 125 4.28 -1.21 3.51
C THR A 125 4.12 -2.55 2.81
N ARG A 126 4.91 -3.55 3.19
CA ARG A 126 4.98 -4.86 2.53
C ARG A 126 3.66 -5.63 2.44
N ASP A 127 2.80 -5.53 3.45
CA ASP A 127 1.60 -6.38 3.54
C ASP A 127 0.31 -5.66 3.08
N VAL A 128 0.45 -4.49 2.42
CA VAL A 128 -0.72 -3.84 1.80
C VAL A 128 -1.30 -4.78 0.73
N PRO A 129 -2.64 -4.85 0.56
CA PRO A 129 -3.21 -5.66 -0.50
C PRO A 129 -2.70 -5.23 -1.89
N GLY A 130 -2.01 -6.14 -2.58
CA GLY A 130 -1.37 -5.85 -3.87
C GLY A 130 -2.35 -5.38 -4.94
N GLU A 131 -3.60 -5.84 -4.90
CA GLU A 131 -4.66 -5.40 -5.82
C GLU A 131 -4.97 -3.90 -5.66
N ALA A 132 -4.93 -3.37 -4.43
CA ALA A 132 -5.19 -1.96 -4.20
C ALA A 132 -4.06 -1.07 -4.73
N VAL A 133 -2.80 -1.54 -4.61
CA VAL A 133 -1.63 -0.86 -5.19
C VAL A 133 -1.66 -0.96 -6.72
N ALA A 134 -2.03 -2.12 -7.27
CA ALA A 134 -2.15 -2.31 -8.71
C ALA A 134 -3.24 -1.41 -9.32
N ASP A 135 -4.43 -1.36 -8.72
CA ASP A 135 -5.53 -0.48 -9.17
C ASP A 135 -5.14 1.00 -9.08
N PHE A 136 -4.42 1.41 -8.03
CA PHE A 136 -3.83 2.74 -7.92
C PHE A 136 -2.86 3.05 -9.06
N LEU A 137 -1.95 2.12 -9.39
CA LEU A 137 -0.98 2.29 -10.47
C LEU A 137 -1.63 2.31 -11.86
N LEU A 138 -2.69 1.53 -12.06
CA LEU A 138 -3.50 1.55 -13.30
C LEU A 138 -4.16 2.91 -13.49
N ALA A 139 -4.78 3.47 -12.44
CA ALA A 139 -5.36 4.82 -12.51
C ALA A 139 -4.30 5.91 -12.72
N LEU A 140 -3.13 5.75 -12.09
CA LEU A 140 -2.01 6.67 -12.26
C LEU A 140 -1.47 6.67 -13.70
N ASP A 141 -1.32 5.50 -14.31
CA ASP A 141 -0.87 5.36 -15.70
C ASP A 141 -1.88 5.92 -16.70
N ALA A 142 -3.17 5.70 -16.45
CA ALA A 142 -4.26 6.22 -17.28
C ALA A 142 -4.47 7.74 -17.19
N SER A 143 -3.90 8.40 -16.16
CA SER A 143 -4.06 9.85 -15.97
C SER A 143 -3.12 10.63 -16.89
N ASP A 144 -3.64 11.43 -17.82
CA ASP A 144 -2.82 12.30 -18.69
C ASP A 144 -2.05 13.38 -17.92
N GLN A 145 -2.51 13.74 -16.72
CA GLN A 145 -1.97 14.82 -15.90
C GLN A 145 -1.82 14.37 -14.44
N PRO A 146 -0.80 13.55 -14.13
CA PRO A 146 -0.71 12.85 -12.84
C PRO A 146 -0.42 13.78 -11.65
N ALA A 147 -0.08 15.03 -11.89
CA ALA A 147 0.24 16.03 -10.87
C ALA A 147 -0.88 17.05 -10.63
N VAL A 148 -1.98 16.99 -11.39
CA VAL A 148 -3.11 17.92 -11.24
C VAL A 148 -4.10 17.36 -10.23
N LEU A 149 -4.41 18.16 -9.22
CA LEU A 149 -5.41 17.82 -8.20
C LEU A 149 -6.81 17.85 -8.84
N TYR A 150 -7.34 16.66 -9.10
CA TYR A 150 -8.73 16.48 -9.48
C TYR A 150 -9.56 16.06 -8.25
N ALA A 151 -10.81 16.56 -8.20
CA ALA A 151 -11.80 16.29 -7.16
C ALA A 151 -11.41 16.76 -5.74
N GLY A 152 -12.36 16.67 -4.82
CA GLY A 152 -12.18 16.97 -3.39
C GLY A 152 -11.96 15.71 -2.56
N PRO A 153 -11.55 15.85 -1.29
CA PRO A 153 -11.32 14.75 -0.37
C PRO A 153 -12.56 13.87 -0.14
N GLU A 154 -13.76 14.40 -0.37
CA GLU A 154 -15.03 13.69 -0.23
C GLU A 154 -15.10 12.46 -1.14
N LEU A 155 -14.43 12.50 -2.31
CA LEU A 155 -14.41 11.40 -3.26
C LEU A 155 -13.79 10.13 -2.66
N VAL A 156 -12.76 10.29 -1.82
CA VAL A 156 -12.08 9.17 -1.14
C VAL A 156 -13.01 8.51 -0.14
N LEU A 157 -13.75 9.31 0.64
CA LEU A 157 -14.71 8.81 1.62
C LEU A 157 -15.93 8.17 0.95
N ASP A 158 -16.43 8.76 -0.13
CA ASP A 158 -17.53 8.20 -0.91
C ASP A 158 -17.16 6.85 -1.53
N ALA A 159 -15.91 6.70 -2.00
CA ALA A 159 -15.39 5.45 -2.54
C ALA A 159 -15.45 4.29 -1.53
N VAL A 160 -15.01 4.52 -0.27
CA VAL A 160 -15.09 3.46 0.76
C VAL A 160 -16.51 3.23 1.27
N CYS A 161 -17.31 4.30 1.38
CA CYS A 161 -18.70 4.17 1.80
C CYS A 161 -19.57 3.41 0.79
N ALA A 162 -19.24 3.47 -0.51
CA ALA A 162 -19.89 2.66 -1.53
C ALA A 162 -19.76 1.15 -1.27
N HIS A 163 -18.74 0.74 -0.51
CA HIS A 163 -18.50 -0.64 -0.09
C HIS A 163 -18.85 -0.92 1.38
N GLY A 164 -19.63 -0.03 2.00
CA GLY A 164 -20.20 -0.24 3.33
C GLY A 164 -19.32 0.18 4.51
N TRP A 165 -18.21 0.88 4.26
CA TRP A 165 -17.44 1.51 5.34
C TRP A 165 -18.20 2.71 5.93
N PHE A 166 -17.98 2.98 7.21
CA PHE A 166 -18.63 4.06 7.94
C PHE A 166 -17.72 5.28 8.01
N ARG A 167 -18.26 6.46 7.71
CA ARG A 167 -17.58 7.72 8.06
C ARG A 167 -17.48 7.82 9.59
N ASP A 168 -16.38 8.42 10.05
CA ASP A 168 -16.19 8.69 11.47
C ASP A 168 -17.32 9.58 12.02
N THR A 169 -17.79 9.31 13.24
CA THR A 169 -18.93 10.04 13.82
C THR A 169 -18.54 11.45 14.26
N ASP A 170 -17.33 11.61 14.79
CA ASP A 170 -16.82 12.87 15.30
C ASP A 170 -16.25 13.72 14.16
N GLN A 171 -15.66 13.08 13.15
CA GLN A 171 -15.03 13.75 12.01
C GLN A 171 -15.41 13.12 10.65
N PRO A 172 -16.69 13.16 10.24
CA PRO A 172 -17.21 12.47 9.05
C PRO A 172 -16.67 13.01 7.70
N GLN A 173 -15.95 14.13 7.74
CA GLN A 173 -15.40 14.80 6.57
C GLN A 173 -13.95 14.36 6.27
N VAL A 174 -13.30 13.68 7.21
CA VAL A 174 -11.86 13.40 7.15
C VAL A 174 -11.51 11.95 7.43
N ALA A 175 -12.44 11.11 7.89
CA ALA A 175 -12.11 9.73 8.20
C ALA A 175 -13.27 8.76 7.92
N ALA A 176 -12.91 7.52 7.61
CA ALA A 176 -13.81 6.38 7.52
C ALA A 176 -13.12 5.11 8.03
N THR A 177 -13.93 4.14 8.47
CA THR A 177 -13.48 2.87 9.03
C THR A 177 -14.34 1.72 8.51
N ASP A 178 -13.75 0.54 8.41
CA ASP A 178 -14.48 -0.66 8.03
C ASP A 178 -15.50 -1.06 9.13
N PRO A 179 -16.51 -1.90 8.80
CA PRO A 179 -17.55 -2.28 9.76
C PRO A 179 -17.06 -3.00 11.03
N THR A 180 -15.85 -3.54 11.02
CA THR A 180 -15.24 -4.24 12.15
C THR A 180 -14.25 -3.39 12.94
N PHE A 181 -14.04 -2.12 12.55
CA PHE A 181 -13.11 -1.17 13.18
C PHE A 181 -11.68 -1.71 13.29
N THR A 182 -11.23 -2.39 12.24
CA THR A 182 -9.89 -2.95 12.10
C THR A 182 -9.08 -2.28 11.00
N SER A 183 -9.70 -1.46 10.18
CA SER A 183 -9.08 -0.73 9.09
C SER A 183 -9.67 0.66 8.99
N HIS A 184 -8.80 1.60 8.68
CA HIS A 184 -9.10 3.02 8.73
C HIS A 184 -8.51 3.71 7.52
N ILE A 185 -9.17 4.76 7.08
CA ILE A 185 -8.63 5.75 6.16
C ILE A 185 -8.92 7.14 6.73
N SER A 186 -7.91 7.99 6.79
CA SER A 186 -8.07 9.34 7.33
C SER A 186 -7.22 10.36 6.58
N LEU A 187 -7.72 11.59 6.54
CA LEU A 187 -7.03 12.78 6.08
C LEU A 187 -6.51 13.51 7.32
N GLY A 188 -5.19 13.53 7.48
CA GLY A 188 -4.54 14.07 8.67
C GLY A 188 -3.12 14.54 8.37
N GLU A 189 -2.42 14.99 9.41
CA GLU A 189 -1.05 15.45 9.28
C GLU A 189 -0.15 14.37 8.66
N VAL A 190 0.54 14.72 7.58
CA VAL A 190 1.42 13.83 6.85
C VAL A 190 2.68 13.51 7.68
N PRO A 191 3.10 12.23 7.78
CA PRO A 191 4.35 11.89 8.45
C PRO A 191 5.57 12.62 7.85
N PRO A 192 6.58 13.00 8.64
CA PRO A 192 7.65 13.93 8.24
C PRO A 192 8.58 13.43 7.11
N LEU A 193 8.45 12.17 6.69
CA LEU A 193 9.29 11.53 5.65
C LEU A 193 8.59 11.40 4.29
N ILE A 194 7.33 11.78 4.21
CA ILE A 194 6.55 11.72 2.97
C ILE A 194 6.92 12.93 2.11
N GLN A 195 7.40 12.68 0.89
CA GLN A 195 7.84 13.73 -0.02
C GLN A 195 6.65 14.45 -0.69
N ASP A 196 6.68 15.77 -0.67
CA ASP A 196 5.69 16.62 -1.32
C ASP A 196 6.39 17.86 -1.90
N ALA A 197 5.97 18.33 -3.08
CA ALA A 197 6.49 19.56 -3.66
C ALA A 197 5.80 20.83 -3.14
N ASP A 198 4.75 20.71 -2.33
CA ASP A 198 4.06 21.86 -1.76
C ASP A 198 5.04 22.69 -0.92
N PRO A 199 5.36 23.93 -1.34
CA PRO A 199 6.31 24.76 -0.62
C PRO A 199 5.84 25.12 0.80
N ARG A 200 4.55 24.94 1.13
CA ARG A 200 4.04 25.08 2.50
C ARG A 200 4.67 24.06 3.45
N ALA A 201 5.15 22.92 2.95
CA ALA A 201 5.96 21.99 3.73
C ALA A 201 7.26 22.63 4.26
N LEU A 202 7.76 23.69 3.61
CA LEU A 202 8.98 24.40 3.97
C LEU A 202 8.74 25.61 4.90
N ILE A 203 7.49 26.04 5.08
CA ILE A 203 7.10 27.27 5.81
C ILE A 203 6.32 26.92 7.08
N ALA A 204 6.36 25.67 7.56
CA ALA A 204 5.66 25.23 8.77
C ALA A 204 6.28 25.78 10.07
N GLU A 205 6.45 27.10 10.14
CA GLU A 205 6.58 27.88 11.36
C GLU A 205 5.32 28.77 11.42
N GLU A 206 4.54 28.67 12.52
CA GLU A 206 3.43 29.54 12.96
C GLU A 206 1.94 29.19 12.68
N ASP A 207 1.58 28.13 11.96
CA ASP A 207 0.23 27.55 12.09
C ASP A 207 0.36 26.03 12.31
N GLU A 208 0.15 25.59 13.56
CA GLU A 208 0.58 24.30 14.15
C GLU A 208 -0.01 23.02 13.51
N ARG A 209 -0.57 23.07 12.31
CA ARG A 209 -1.08 21.90 11.59
C ARG A 209 -0.30 21.70 10.31
N GLY A 210 0.52 20.66 10.26
CA GLY A 210 1.21 20.23 9.05
C GLY A 210 0.26 19.99 7.88
N LEU A 211 0.83 19.85 6.68
CA LEU A 211 0.03 19.55 5.48
C LEU A 211 -0.78 18.27 5.67
N ALA A 212 -2.05 18.31 5.27
CA ALA A 212 -2.97 17.19 5.43
C ALA A 212 -2.90 16.28 4.20
N GLY A 213 -2.66 14.99 4.42
CA GLY A 213 -2.61 13.96 3.40
C GLY A 213 -3.29 12.69 3.88
N TRP A 214 -3.55 11.80 2.93
CA TRP A 214 -4.32 10.58 3.21
C TRP A 214 -3.43 9.50 3.82
N GLN A 215 -3.97 8.81 4.80
CA GLN A 215 -3.35 7.67 5.46
C GLN A 215 -4.37 6.54 5.52
N ALA A 216 -3.93 5.32 5.27
CA ALA A 216 -4.74 4.13 5.44
C ALA A 216 -3.93 3.07 6.18
N TRP A 217 -4.56 2.36 7.11
CA TRP A 217 -3.91 1.32 7.87
C TRP A 217 -4.89 0.25 8.32
N ALA A 218 -4.36 -0.93 8.60
CA ALA A 218 -5.10 -2.00 9.28
C ALA A 218 -4.49 -2.25 10.66
N GLU A 219 -5.31 -2.14 11.69
CA GLU A 219 -5.05 -2.49 13.08
C GLU A 219 -6.01 -3.62 13.48
N PRO A 220 -5.69 -4.90 13.21
CA PRO A 220 -6.62 -6.01 13.43
C PRO A 220 -7.08 -6.17 14.88
N VAL A 221 -6.25 -5.74 15.83
CA VAL A 221 -6.51 -5.75 17.27
C VAL A 221 -6.02 -4.42 17.82
N LEU A 222 -6.88 -3.71 18.54
CA LEU A 222 -6.52 -2.43 19.14
C LEU A 222 -5.28 -2.55 20.04
N GLY A 223 -4.28 -1.70 19.79
CA GLY A 223 -2.99 -1.68 20.45
C GLY A 223 -1.97 -2.70 19.93
N ALA A 224 -2.33 -3.53 18.94
CA ALA A 224 -1.38 -4.41 18.27
C ALA A 224 -0.62 -3.65 17.16
N PRO A 225 0.53 -4.17 16.70
CA PRO A 225 1.19 -3.63 15.52
C PRO A 225 0.24 -3.61 14.32
N TYR A 226 0.39 -2.60 13.46
CA TYR A 226 -0.36 -2.55 12.21
C TYR A 226 -0.04 -3.78 11.35
N LEU A 227 -1.04 -4.27 10.62
CA LEU A 227 -0.84 -5.30 9.61
C LEU A 227 -0.16 -4.69 8.37
N TRP A 228 -0.67 -3.53 7.94
CA TRP A 228 -0.11 -2.76 6.84
C TRP A 228 -0.48 -1.28 7.03
N ALA A 229 0.28 -0.41 6.39
CA ALA A 229 0.01 1.02 6.31
C ALA A 229 0.34 1.56 4.91
N ALA A 230 -0.39 2.60 4.51
CA ALA A 230 -0.16 3.39 3.33
C ALA A 230 -0.29 4.87 3.67
N SER A 231 0.55 5.70 3.06
CA SER A 231 0.53 7.15 3.26
C SER A 231 0.70 7.86 1.93
N PHE A 232 -0.11 8.89 1.73
CA PHE A 232 -0.14 9.70 0.53
C PHE A 232 0.13 11.16 0.87
N ALA A 233 0.99 11.80 0.09
CA ALA A 233 1.33 13.20 0.26
C ALA A 233 0.10 14.11 0.08
N ALA A 234 0.17 15.34 0.58
CA ALA A 234 -0.95 16.28 0.56
C ALA A 234 -1.33 16.72 -0.87
N SER A 235 -0.34 16.81 -1.76
CA SER A 235 -0.50 17.18 -3.17
C SER A 235 -0.92 16.03 -4.08
N ILE A 236 -1.27 14.85 -3.53
CA ILE A 236 -1.73 13.72 -4.35
C ILE A 236 -3.14 14.00 -4.90
N PRO A 237 -3.42 13.68 -6.18
CA PRO A 237 -4.78 13.72 -6.71
C PRO A 237 -5.73 12.79 -5.93
N HIS A 238 -6.89 13.30 -5.53
CA HIS A 238 -7.84 12.57 -4.68
C HIS A 238 -8.54 11.40 -5.40
N ASP A 239 -8.65 11.47 -6.72
CA ASP A 239 -9.16 10.38 -7.57
C ASP A 239 -8.25 9.13 -7.55
N LEU A 240 -6.93 9.32 -7.47
CA LEU A 240 -5.99 8.20 -7.30
C LEU A 240 -6.17 7.54 -5.93
N VAL A 241 -6.25 8.33 -4.87
CA VAL A 241 -6.50 7.82 -3.51
C VAL A 241 -7.88 7.15 -3.42
N ALA A 242 -8.89 7.71 -4.09
CA ALA A 242 -10.23 7.12 -4.15
C ALA A 242 -10.24 5.77 -4.88
N THR A 243 -9.43 5.61 -5.93
CA THR A 243 -9.27 4.32 -6.62
C THR A 243 -8.65 3.27 -5.70
N PHE A 244 -7.57 3.64 -4.99
CA PHE A 244 -6.97 2.80 -3.96
C PHE A 244 -8.00 2.41 -2.89
N ALA A 245 -8.76 3.39 -2.39
CA ALA A 245 -9.71 3.21 -1.30
C ALA A 245 -10.92 2.34 -1.72
N ALA A 246 -11.44 2.51 -2.94
CA ALA A 246 -12.46 1.64 -3.52
C ALA A 246 -11.96 0.19 -3.64
N SER A 247 -10.73 0.02 -4.14
CA SER A 247 -10.12 -1.31 -4.25
C SER A 247 -9.93 -1.96 -2.88
N LEU A 248 -9.43 -1.21 -1.89
CA LEU A 248 -9.19 -1.68 -0.53
C LEU A 248 -10.49 -2.11 0.18
N SER A 249 -11.55 -1.31 0.04
CA SER A 249 -12.84 -1.54 0.67
C SER A 249 -13.72 -2.56 -0.06
N SER A 250 -13.33 -2.96 -1.28
CA SER A 250 -14.05 -3.94 -2.10
C SER A 250 -14.34 -5.23 -1.34
N THR A 251 -15.58 -5.70 -1.51
CA THR A 251 -16.05 -6.99 -0.95
C THR A 251 -15.69 -8.17 -1.85
N ALA A 252 -15.05 -7.94 -2.99
CA ALA A 252 -14.62 -9.01 -3.89
C ALA A 252 -13.50 -9.84 -3.22
N PRO A 253 -13.64 -11.18 -3.17
CA PRO A 253 -12.63 -12.02 -2.58
C PRO A 253 -11.34 -11.97 -3.40
N VAL A 254 -10.21 -12.12 -2.73
CA VAL A 254 -8.88 -12.15 -3.34
C VAL A 254 -8.25 -13.52 -3.18
N LEU A 255 -7.40 -13.90 -4.13
CA LEU A 255 -6.71 -15.18 -4.08
C LEU A 255 -5.47 -15.04 -3.20
N ARG A 256 -5.32 -15.93 -2.22
CA ARG A 256 -4.14 -15.96 -1.33
C ARG A 256 -3.66 -17.37 -1.10
N ARG A 257 -2.34 -17.55 -1.08
CA ARG A 257 -1.67 -18.81 -0.71
C ARG A 257 -1.21 -18.81 0.74
N VAL A 258 -0.90 -17.63 1.26
CA VAL A 258 -0.51 -17.39 2.65
C VAL A 258 -1.48 -16.38 3.25
N LEU A 259 -1.93 -16.63 4.48
CA LEU A 259 -2.86 -15.76 5.19
C LEU A 259 -2.16 -15.19 6.42
N PRO A 260 -2.33 -13.89 6.72
CA PRO A 260 -1.73 -13.32 7.92
C PRO A 260 -2.29 -13.98 9.18
N GLU A 261 -1.40 -14.40 10.08
CA GLU A 261 -1.81 -15.04 11.35
C GLU A 261 -2.71 -14.11 12.17
N ALA A 262 -2.40 -12.82 12.19
CA ALA A 262 -3.11 -11.80 12.96
C ALA A 262 -4.59 -11.60 12.55
N THR A 263 -4.94 -11.89 11.28
CA THR A 263 -6.29 -11.73 10.75
C THR A 263 -6.95 -13.05 10.40
N GLN A 264 -6.29 -14.18 10.67
CA GLN A 264 -6.71 -15.50 10.19
C GLN A 264 -8.18 -15.80 10.55
N GLU A 265 -8.55 -15.57 11.81
CA GLU A 265 -9.90 -15.85 12.33
C GLU A 265 -10.98 -14.86 11.83
N ARG A 266 -10.58 -13.73 11.24
CA ARG A 266 -11.46 -12.67 10.73
C ARG A 266 -11.75 -12.80 9.23
N LEU A 267 -11.10 -13.75 8.54
CA LEU A 267 -11.22 -13.96 7.11
C LEU A 267 -12.26 -15.03 6.77
N LEU A 268 -13.17 -14.70 5.86
CA LEU A 268 -13.96 -15.68 5.12
C LEU A 268 -13.07 -16.37 4.11
N ARG A 269 -13.19 -17.70 3.96
CA ARG A 269 -12.32 -18.53 3.12
C ARG A 269 -13.13 -19.51 2.30
N ALA A 270 -12.77 -19.66 1.04
CA ALA A 270 -13.20 -20.76 0.19
C ALA A 270 -12.00 -21.34 -0.54
N PRO A 271 -11.92 -22.67 -0.74
CA PRO A 271 -10.85 -23.26 -1.53
C PRO A 271 -10.90 -22.75 -2.96
N ALA A 272 -9.74 -22.38 -3.52
CA ALA A 272 -9.61 -22.14 -4.95
C ALA A 272 -9.35 -23.49 -5.64
N THR A 273 -10.25 -23.85 -6.55
CA THR A 273 -10.18 -25.09 -7.36
C THR A 273 -9.23 -24.95 -8.53
#